data_AF-A0A397KY70-F1
#
_entry.id   AF-A0A397KY70-F1
#
_cell.length_a   1.000
_cell.length_b   1.000
_cell.length_c   1.000
_cell.angle_alpha   90.00
_cell.angle_beta   90.00
_cell.angle_gamma   90.00
#
_symmetry.space_group_name_H-M   'P 1'
#
loop_
_entity.id
_entity.type
_entity.pdbx_description
1 polymer ?
#
loop_
_entity_poly.entity_id
_entity_poly.type
_entity_poly.pdbx_seq_one_letter_code
_entity_poly.pdbx_strand_id
1 'polypeptide(L)'
;MASLRCLRELSRRATTVLSINQTRLISSLPISEPCGTTITHATPRSLTRDLPWCNLSSRSQRRHFSSKTNDTDESSGGEDDDDDGDDYEDSAEMEVEREYSPAEKVEAAAEIGYRVMGPLKPSERLFKPYEPVFAVVQIGSHQFKVSNGDSIFTEKLKFCDINDKLVLTKVLLLGSASQTIIGRPILPDATVHAVVEEHALDEKVLIFKKKRRKNYRRTTGHRQELTKLRITDIQGIEKPEPTIVHKPSKAADTEQPEAELVG
;
A
#
# COMPACT_ATOMS: atom_id res chain seq x y z
N MET A 1 -5.22 15.89 48.69
CA MET A 1 -5.45 17.35 48.62
C MET A 1 -4.30 17.98 47.84
N ALA A 2 -4.36 17.99 46.51
CA ALA A 2 -3.37 18.69 45.68
C ALA A 2 -4.10 19.25 44.45
N SER A 3 -4.60 20.46 44.61
CA SER A 3 -5.29 21.24 43.60
C SER A 3 -4.41 22.42 43.23
N LEU A 4 -3.72 22.40 42.09
CA LEU A 4 -3.17 23.62 41.50
C LEU A 4 -3.27 23.59 39.97
N ARG A 5 -4.45 24.05 39.52
CA ARG A 5 -4.64 25.14 38.55
C ARG A 5 -3.90 25.02 37.22
N CYS A 6 -4.59 24.38 36.28
CA CYS A 6 -4.54 24.72 34.86
C CYS A 6 -5.06 26.16 34.65
N LEU A 7 -4.41 26.93 33.78
CA LEU A 7 -5.00 27.87 32.80
C LEU A 7 -3.85 28.69 32.16
N ARG A 8 -3.45 28.30 30.95
CA ARG A 8 -2.69 29.16 30.02
C ARG A 8 -3.66 29.62 28.94
N GLU A 9 -4.10 30.86 29.02
CA GLU A 9 -4.88 31.51 27.95
C GLU A 9 -3.90 31.98 26.85
N LEU A 10 -4.05 31.45 25.65
CA LEU A 10 -3.34 31.93 24.46
C LEU A 10 -4.20 32.98 23.76
N SER A 11 -3.74 34.22 23.80
CA SER A 11 -4.23 35.31 22.95
C SER A 11 -3.94 35.02 21.48
N ARG A 12 -4.96 34.98 20.64
CA ARG A 12 -4.83 35.17 19.18
C ARG A 12 -5.85 36.20 18.73
N ARG A 13 -5.34 37.41 18.44
CA ARG A 13 -6.05 38.43 17.68
C ARG A 13 -5.98 38.06 16.20
N ALA A 14 -7.12 37.97 15.53
CA ALA A 14 -7.21 38.03 14.08
C ALA A 14 -8.43 38.88 13.72
N THR A 15 -8.19 40.06 13.16
CA THR A 15 -9.20 40.95 12.59
C THR A 15 -9.05 40.92 11.08
N THR A 16 -10.09 40.50 10.37
CA THR A 16 -10.24 40.76 8.92
C THR A 16 -11.68 41.20 8.68
N VAL A 17 -11.84 42.42 8.17
CA VAL A 17 -13.11 43.09 7.93
C VAL A 17 -13.21 43.39 6.42
N LEU A 18 -14.23 42.77 5.81
CA LEU A 18 -15.16 43.23 4.75
C LEU A 18 -14.66 43.74 3.37
N SER A 19 -15.32 43.21 2.31
CA SER A 19 -16.25 43.94 1.41
C SER A 19 -16.63 43.03 0.21
N ILE A 20 -17.83 42.44 0.10
CA ILE A 20 -19.08 42.94 -0.52
C ILE A 20 -18.92 43.52 -1.94
N ASN A 21 -19.54 42.85 -2.93
CA ASN A 21 -20.41 43.37 -4.02
C ASN A 21 -20.81 42.18 -4.94
N GLN A 22 -21.99 41.57 -4.77
CA GLN A 22 -23.30 41.86 -5.39
C GLN A 22 -23.52 41.32 -6.83
N THR A 23 -24.31 40.23 -6.90
CA THR A 23 -25.42 39.87 -7.83
C THR A 23 -25.48 40.43 -9.25
N ARG A 24 -25.71 39.54 -10.25
CA ARG A 24 -26.76 39.67 -11.29
C ARG A 24 -27.25 38.30 -11.78
N LEU A 25 -28.52 38.31 -12.21
CA LEU A 25 -29.43 37.21 -12.50
C LEU A 25 -29.98 37.34 -13.96
N ILE A 26 -30.39 36.19 -14.54
CA ILE A 26 -31.41 35.95 -15.60
C ILE A 26 -31.11 36.25 -17.10
N SER A 27 -31.22 35.21 -17.94
CA SER A 27 -32.12 35.08 -19.14
C SER A 27 -31.89 33.69 -19.79
N SER A 28 -32.82 32.72 -19.90
CA SER A 28 -34.09 32.56 -20.65
C SER A 28 -33.96 32.41 -22.19
N LEU A 29 -33.91 31.14 -22.67
CA LEU A 29 -34.58 30.45 -23.82
C LEU A 29 -34.69 31.15 -25.22
N PRO A 30 -34.76 30.44 -26.39
CA PRO A 30 -35.62 29.25 -26.64
C PRO A 30 -35.20 28.16 -27.66
N ILE A 31 -35.76 26.96 -27.44
CA ILE A 31 -36.46 25.99 -28.34
C ILE A 31 -36.18 26.00 -29.86
N SER A 32 -35.80 24.84 -30.42
CA SER A 32 -36.44 24.27 -31.63
C SER A 32 -36.18 22.75 -31.77
N GLU A 33 -37.26 21.95 -31.76
CA GLU A 33 -37.37 20.68 -32.50
C GLU A 33 -38.25 20.94 -33.74
N PRO A 34 -38.29 20.02 -34.75
CA PRO A 34 -39.43 19.09 -34.74
C PRO A 34 -39.23 17.71 -35.42
N CYS A 35 -40.23 16.84 -35.14
CA CYS A 35 -40.73 15.68 -35.90
C CYS A 35 -39.88 14.38 -35.89
N GLY A 36 -40.34 13.20 -35.48
CA GLY A 36 -41.68 12.71 -35.14
C GLY A 36 -41.93 11.36 -35.83
N THR A 37 -42.14 10.26 -35.09
CA THR A 37 -43.06 9.19 -35.50
C THR A 37 -43.53 8.37 -34.28
N THR A 38 -44.82 8.10 -34.30
CA THR A 38 -45.75 7.60 -33.27
C THR A 38 -45.84 6.07 -33.24
N ILE A 39 -46.31 5.51 -32.12
CA ILE A 39 -47.29 4.38 -31.93
C ILE A 39 -47.29 4.12 -30.39
N THR A 40 -48.18 4.72 -29.58
CA THR A 40 -49.52 4.28 -29.10
C THR A 40 -49.56 2.86 -28.49
N HIS A 41 -50.23 2.50 -27.40
CA HIS A 41 -50.81 3.10 -26.18
C HIS A 41 -51.19 1.89 -25.29
N ALA A 42 -51.01 1.94 -23.96
CA ALA A 42 -51.92 1.33 -22.97
C ALA A 42 -51.49 1.67 -21.53
N THR A 43 -52.38 2.36 -20.81
CA THR A 43 -52.34 2.59 -19.36
C THR A 43 -53.60 1.92 -18.73
N PRO A 44 -53.92 2.11 -17.44
CA PRO A 44 -53.45 1.25 -16.35
C PRO A 44 -54.62 0.72 -15.50
N ARG A 45 -54.37 -0.19 -14.54
CA ARG A 45 -55.31 -0.43 -13.43
C ARG A 45 -54.59 -0.62 -12.10
N SER A 46 -54.85 0.31 -11.20
CA SER A 46 -54.71 0.22 -9.74
C SER A 46 -55.82 -0.65 -9.15
N LEU A 47 -55.60 -1.14 -7.91
CA LEU A 47 -56.53 -1.45 -6.81
C LEU A 47 -55.72 -2.23 -5.76
N THR A 48 -55.18 -1.59 -4.71
CA THR A 48 -55.74 -1.50 -3.34
C THR A 48 -56.31 -2.80 -2.77
N ARG A 49 -55.67 -3.30 -1.69
CA ARG A 49 -56.25 -3.86 -0.45
C ARG A 49 -55.09 -4.48 0.36
N ASP A 50 -54.68 -3.91 1.48
CA ASP A 50 -55.33 -3.92 2.81
C ASP A 50 -54.88 -5.08 3.70
N LEU A 51 -54.31 -4.68 4.85
CA LEU A 51 -54.28 -5.32 6.16
C LEU A 51 -53.19 -6.40 6.46
N PRO A 52 -52.83 -6.62 7.75
CA PRO A 52 -52.88 -5.73 8.91
C PRO A 52 -51.62 -5.79 9.82
N TRP A 53 -51.64 -4.88 10.79
CA TRP A 53 -50.86 -4.76 12.02
C TRP A 53 -50.48 -6.05 12.79
N CYS A 54 -49.50 -5.82 13.68
CA CYS A 54 -49.10 -6.55 14.90
C CYS A 54 -47.78 -7.32 14.75
N ASN A 55 -46.80 -7.25 15.66
CA ASN A 55 -46.68 -6.52 16.91
C ASN A 55 -45.20 -6.46 17.31
N LEU A 56 -44.87 -5.43 18.08
CA LEU A 56 -43.69 -5.35 18.94
C LEU A 56 -43.49 -6.66 19.71
N SER A 57 -42.28 -7.20 19.68
CA SER A 57 -41.74 -7.87 20.86
C SER A 57 -40.27 -7.48 21.04
N SER A 58 -40.05 -6.48 21.86
CA SER A 58 -38.78 -6.26 22.54
C SER A 58 -38.54 -7.45 23.48
N ARG A 59 -37.77 -8.44 23.01
CA ARG A 59 -37.33 -9.55 23.84
C ARG A 59 -36.24 -9.06 24.79
N SER A 60 -36.66 -8.38 25.85
CA SER A 60 -35.81 -8.10 27.01
C SER A 60 -35.51 -9.42 27.71
N GLN A 61 -34.34 -10.01 27.43
CA GLN A 61 -33.83 -11.07 28.28
C GLN A 61 -33.39 -10.43 29.60
N ARG A 62 -34.29 -10.47 30.59
CA ARG A 62 -33.96 -10.30 32.00
C ARG A 62 -32.87 -11.32 32.35
N ARG A 63 -31.65 -10.85 32.56
CA ARG A 63 -30.61 -11.62 33.24
C ARG A 63 -31.01 -11.71 34.70
N HIS A 64 -31.52 -12.86 35.11
CA HIS A 64 -31.65 -13.19 36.53
C HIS A 64 -30.25 -13.43 37.08
N PHE A 65 -29.81 -12.53 37.95
CA PHE A 65 -28.65 -12.69 38.81
C PHE A 65 -29.11 -13.52 40.02
N SER A 66 -28.87 -14.84 40.00
CA SER A 66 -29.09 -15.69 41.16
C SER A 66 -27.83 -15.69 42.02
N SER A 67 -27.86 -14.92 43.10
CA SER A 67 -27.01 -15.11 44.26
C SER A 67 -27.54 -16.27 45.09
N LYS A 68 -26.68 -17.29 45.31
CA LYS A 68 -26.69 -18.30 46.39
C LYS A 68 -25.77 -19.44 45.92
N THR A 69 -24.85 -20.06 46.66
CA THR A 69 -24.37 -20.02 48.06
C THR A 69 -23.35 -21.16 48.09
N ASN A 70 -22.15 -20.94 48.65
CA ASN A 70 -21.58 -21.70 49.76
C ASN A 70 -20.06 -21.48 49.80
N ASP A 71 -19.65 -20.73 50.81
CA ASP A 71 -18.33 -20.78 51.38
C ASP A 71 -18.07 -22.20 51.88
N THR A 72 -16.94 -22.78 51.51
CA THR A 72 -16.37 -23.94 52.17
C THR A 72 -14.87 -23.72 52.21
N ASP A 73 -14.43 -23.08 53.28
CA ASP A 73 -13.04 -23.06 53.72
C ASP A 73 -12.73 -24.44 54.30
N GLU A 74 -11.97 -25.26 53.57
CA GLU A 74 -11.24 -26.39 54.14
C GLU A 74 -9.82 -26.35 53.58
N SER A 75 -8.89 -26.20 54.52
CA SER A 75 -7.46 -26.13 54.31
C SER A 75 -6.93 -27.53 53.99
N SER A 76 -6.16 -27.67 52.91
CA SER A 76 -5.26 -28.80 52.72
C SER A 76 -3.96 -28.29 52.14
N GLY A 77 -2.90 -28.33 52.96
CA GLY A 77 -1.54 -28.33 52.44
C GLY A 77 -1.40 -29.51 51.50
N GLY A 78 -1.05 -29.22 50.25
CA GLY A 78 -0.51 -30.19 49.32
C GLY A 78 0.97 -29.89 49.24
N GLU A 79 1.75 -30.84 49.70
CA GLU A 79 3.20 -30.87 49.70
C GLU A 79 3.74 -30.77 48.27
N ASP A 80 5.01 -30.39 48.21
CA ASP A 80 5.92 -30.53 47.07
C ASP A 80 5.85 -31.95 46.45
N ASP A 81 6.44 -32.10 45.25
CA ASP A 81 6.55 -33.32 44.42
C ASP A 81 5.57 -33.25 43.20
N ASP A 82 5.97 -33.28 41.93
CA ASP A 82 7.20 -33.74 41.30
C ASP A 82 7.53 -32.87 40.08
N ASP A 83 8.84 -32.73 39.86
CA ASP A 83 9.49 -32.35 38.61
C ASP A 83 9.13 -33.40 37.54
N ASP A 84 7.96 -33.27 36.91
CA ASP A 84 7.69 -33.93 35.63
C ASP A 84 8.52 -33.18 34.59
N GLY A 85 9.78 -33.63 34.48
CA GLY A 85 10.61 -33.40 33.32
C GLY A 85 9.83 -33.88 32.11
N ASP A 86 9.17 -32.94 31.44
CA ASP A 86 8.76 -33.11 30.08
C ASP A 86 10.06 -33.33 29.27
N ASP A 87 10.52 -34.58 29.21
CA ASP A 87 11.33 -35.10 28.11
C ASP A 87 10.46 -34.89 26.87
N TYR A 88 10.45 -33.66 26.37
CA TYR A 88 10.12 -33.33 25.01
C TYR A 88 11.17 -34.06 24.19
N GLU A 89 10.89 -35.33 23.91
CA GLU A 89 11.49 -36.02 22.78
C GLU A 89 11.37 -35.02 21.63
N ASP A 90 12.53 -34.56 21.18
CA ASP A 90 12.74 -33.84 19.94
C ASP A 90 12.34 -34.81 18.83
N SER A 91 11.03 -35.06 18.71
CA SER A 91 10.42 -35.53 17.49
C SER A 91 10.61 -34.38 16.54
N ALA A 92 11.83 -34.31 15.99
CA ALA A 92 12.23 -33.50 14.89
C ALA A 92 11.11 -33.64 13.88
N GLU A 93 10.21 -32.66 13.89
CA GLU A 93 9.20 -32.53 12.88
C GLU A 93 10.02 -32.49 11.60
N MET A 94 10.01 -33.60 10.87
CA MET A 94 10.57 -33.69 9.56
C MET A 94 9.74 -32.70 8.76
N GLU A 95 10.17 -31.44 8.73
CA GLU A 95 9.69 -30.43 7.81
C GLU A 95 9.97 -31.04 6.45
N VAL A 96 8.98 -31.75 5.91
CA VAL A 96 8.95 -32.16 4.53
C VAL A 96 8.85 -30.83 3.79
N GLU A 97 10.00 -30.23 3.48
CA GLU A 97 10.11 -29.12 2.56
C GLU A 97 9.35 -29.58 1.33
N ARG A 98 8.13 -29.06 1.17
CA ARG A 98 7.31 -29.40 0.02
C ARG A 98 8.04 -28.78 -1.16
N GLU A 99 8.84 -29.60 -1.83
CA GLU A 99 9.58 -29.18 -3.00
C GLU A 99 8.57 -28.75 -4.06
N TYR A 100 8.41 -27.44 -4.21
CA TYR A 100 7.57 -26.89 -5.26
C TYR A 100 8.14 -27.30 -6.61
N SER A 101 7.30 -27.87 -7.47
CA SER A 101 7.68 -28.12 -8.85
C SER A 101 8.06 -26.78 -9.51
N PRO A 102 9.05 -26.75 -10.43
CA PRO A 102 9.43 -25.52 -11.12
C PRO A 102 8.26 -24.79 -11.78
N ALA A 103 7.26 -25.52 -12.29
CA ALA A 103 6.05 -24.95 -12.87
C ALA A 103 5.20 -24.20 -11.82
N GLU A 104 5.02 -24.81 -10.65
CA GLU A 104 4.24 -24.20 -9.55
C GLU A 104 4.88 -22.91 -9.04
N LYS A 105 6.23 -22.85 -9.00
CA LYS A 105 6.95 -21.63 -8.61
C LYS A 105 6.66 -20.48 -9.57
N VAL A 106 6.61 -20.76 -10.86
CA VAL A 106 6.32 -19.76 -11.90
C VAL A 106 4.86 -19.30 -11.83
N GLU A 107 3.92 -20.23 -11.63
CA GLU A 107 2.50 -19.90 -11.47
C GLU A 107 2.25 -19.06 -10.22
N ALA A 108 2.82 -19.44 -9.08
CA ALA A 108 2.70 -18.67 -7.85
C ALA A 108 3.32 -17.26 -7.95
N ALA A 109 4.44 -17.11 -8.66
CA ALA A 109 5.02 -15.80 -8.95
C ALA A 109 4.10 -14.95 -9.85
N ALA A 110 3.51 -15.56 -10.87
CA ALA A 110 2.58 -14.90 -11.79
C ALA A 110 1.30 -14.43 -11.07
N GLU A 111 0.79 -15.21 -10.11
CA GLU A 111 -0.35 -14.83 -9.27
C GLU A 111 -0.07 -13.58 -8.44
N ILE A 112 1.14 -13.42 -7.90
CA ILE A 112 1.54 -12.21 -7.17
C ILE A 112 1.71 -11.03 -8.14
N GLY A 113 2.14 -11.31 -9.37
CA GLY A 113 2.22 -10.35 -10.48
C GLY A 113 3.63 -10.10 -11.01
N TYR A 114 4.56 -11.05 -10.84
CA TYR A 114 5.91 -10.96 -11.38
C TYR A 114 6.37 -12.26 -12.02
N ARG A 115 7.40 -12.14 -12.85
CA ARG A 115 8.12 -13.25 -13.47
C ARG A 115 9.61 -13.08 -13.23
N VAL A 116 10.28 -14.16 -12.82
CA VAL A 116 11.74 -14.19 -12.68
C VAL A 116 12.36 -14.52 -14.03
N MET A 117 13.30 -13.68 -14.49
CA MET A 117 14.09 -13.94 -15.71
C MET A 117 15.40 -14.68 -15.39
N GLY A 118 15.98 -14.41 -14.23
CA GLY A 118 17.25 -14.96 -13.77
C GLY A 118 18.22 -13.90 -13.26
N PRO A 119 19.44 -14.29 -12.88
CA PRO A 119 20.36 -13.41 -12.18
C PRO A 119 20.95 -12.32 -13.08
N LEU A 120 21.23 -11.17 -12.46
CA LEU A 120 21.96 -10.07 -13.07
C LEU A 120 23.43 -10.46 -13.27
N LYS A 121 23.95 -10.25 -14.49
CA LYS A 121 25.38 -10.42 -14.75
C LYS A 121 26.15 -9.19 -14.26
N PRO A 122 27.35 -9.34 -13.67
CA PRO A 122 28.14 -8.21 -13.18
C PRO A 122 28.50 -7.15 -14.22
N SER A 123 28.57 -7.52 -15.51
CA SER A 123 28.91 -6.62 -16.60
C SER A 123 27.72 -5.80 -17.15
N GLU A 124 26.48 -6.16 -16.80
CA GLU A 124 25.27 -5.53 -17.33
C GLU A 124 24.99 -4.19 -16.63
N ARG A 125 25.09 -3.07 -17.35
CA ARG A 125 24.67 -1.75 -16.85
C ARG A 125 23.18 -1.53 -17.15
N LEU A 126 22.31 -1.91 -16.21
CA LEU A 126 20.85 -1.78 -16.37
C LEU A 126 20.29 -0.43 -15.96
N PHE A 127 20.96 0.28 -15.06
CA PHE A 127 20.48 1.56 -14.55
C PHE A 127 20.73 2.66 -15.57
N LYS A 128 19.64 3.15 -16.16
CA LYS A 128 19.61 4.26 -17.10
C LYS A 128 19.49 5.58 -16.32
N PRO A 129 19.85 6.73 -16.95
CA PRO A 129 19.45 8.02 -16.40
C PRO A 129 17.92 8.11 -16.29
N TYR A 130 17.45 9.01 -15.42
CA TYR A 130 16.03 9.21 -15.18
C TYR A 130 15.27 9.56 -16.47
N GLU A 131 14.19 8.82 -16.72
CA GLU A 131 13.25 9.07 -17.81
C GLU A 131 11.96 9.67 -17.22
N PRO A 132 11.34 10.69 -17.86
CA PRO A 132 10.14 11.35 -17.34
C PRO A 132 8.86 10.54 -17.61
N VAL A 133 8.88 9.28 -17.18
CA VAL A 133 7.81 8.29 -17.31
C VAL A 133 7.61 7.63 -15.95
N PHE A 134 6.36 7.34 -15.61
CA PHE A 134 6.01 6.60 -14.40
C PHE A 134 4.98 5.51 -14.69
N ALA A 135 4.94 4.50 -13.84
CA ALA A 135 3.97 3.43 -13.85
C ALA A 135 3.32 3.29 -12.47
N VAL A 136 2.10 2.75 -12.42
CA VAL A 136 1.50 2.23 -11.20
C VAL A 136 1.47 0.71 -11.31
N VAL A 137 2.27 0.05 -10.48
CA VAL A 137 2.40 -1.41 -10.43
C VAL A 137 1.67 -1.95 -9.21
N GLN A 138 1.07 -3.13 -9.36
CA GLN A 138 0.48 -3.87 -8.25
C GLN A 138 1.33 -5.10 -7.95
N ILE A 139 1.81 -5.22 -6.71
CA ILE A 139 2.55 -6.39 -6.23
C ILE A 139 1.75 -6.94 -5.06
N GLY A 140 1.22 -8.16 -5.21
CA GLY A 140 0.26 -8.72 -4.26
C GLY A 140 -0.97 -7.81 -4.10
N SER A 141 -1.16 -7.29 -2.88
CA SER A 141 -2.29 -6.40 -2.55
C SER A 141 -1.93 -4.91 -2.50
N HIS A 142 -0.66 -4.56 -2.71
CA HIS A 142 -0.17 -3.18 -2.64
C HIS A 142 0.08 -2.59 -4.02
N GLN A 143 -0.16 -1.29 -4.16
CA GLN A 143 0.10 -0.53 -5.38
C GLN A 143 1.22 0.48 -5.15
N PHE A 144 2.15 0.56 -6.08
CA PHE A 144 3.30 1.45 -6.02
C PHE A 144 3.35 2.31 -7.27
N LYS A 145 3.55 3.62 -7.09
CA LYS A 145 3.95 4.51 -8.17
C LYS A 145 5.46 4.42 -8.30
N VAL A 146 5.95 4.12 -9.50
CA VAL A 146 7.36 3.91 -9.76
C VAL A 146 7.82 4.64 -11.02
N SER A 147 9.03 5.16 -10.97
CA SER A 147 9.80 5.66 -12.09
C SER A 147 11.10 4.86 -12.26
N ASN A 148 11.83 5.09 -13.36
CA ASN A 148 13.14 4.48 -13.56
C ASN A 148 14.12 4.90 -12.46
N GLY A 149 14.77 3.93 -11.83
CA GLY A 149 15.76 4.18 -10.78
C GLY A 149 15.13 4.39 -9.39
N ASP A 150 13.85 4.11 -9.20
CA ASP A 150 13.26 4.12 -7.86
C ASP A 150 13.59 2.81 -7.12
N SER A 151 13.76 2.92 -5.79
CA SER A 151 13.83 1.76 -4.90
C SER A 151 12.53 1.67 -4.10
N ILE A 152 11.88 0.52 -4.12
CA ILE A 152 10.65 0.26 -3.37
C ILE A 152 10.83 -0.94 -2.43
N PHE A 153 10.17 -0.87 -1.27
CA PHE A 153 10.04 -2.00 -0.36
C PHE A 153 8.71 -2.68 -0.60
N THR A 154 8.77 -4.00 -0.74
CA THR A 154 7.61 -4.87 -0.98
C THR A 154 7.54 -5.95 0.09
N GLU A 155 6.39 -6.60 0.20
CA GLU A 155 6.28 -7.85 0.95
C GLU A 155 7.33 -8.86 0.46
N LYS A 156 7.68 -9.83 1.31
CA LYS A 156 8.62 -10.89 0.93
C LYS A 156 8.14 -11.61 -0.34
N LEU A 157 8.92 -11.50 -1.41
CA LEU A 157 8.71 -12.25 -2.63
C LEU A 157 9.34 -13.64 -2.46
N LYS A 158 8.55 -14.68 -2.77
CA LYS A 158 9.02 -16.07 -2.77
C LYS A 158 9.71 -16.37 -4.11
N PHE A 159 10.60 -17.36 -4.16
CA PHE A 159 11.16 -17.85 -5.43
C PHE A 159 12.01 -16.84 -6.24
N CYS A 160 12.52 -15.79 -5.59
CA CYS A 160 13.51 -14.88 -6.18
C CYS A 160 14.72 -14.78 -5.27
N ASP A 161 15.90 -14.70 -5.86
CA ASP A 161 17.16 -14.53 -5.16
C ASP A 161 17.69 -13.10 -5.31
N ILE A 162 18.70 -12.77 -4.51
CA ILE A 162 19.37 -11.47 -4.56
C ILE A 162 20.04 -11.30 -5.93
N ASN A 163 19.88 -10.13 -6.53
CA ASN A 163 20.31 -9.78 -7.89
C ASN A 163 19.51 -10.42 -9.02
N ASP A 164 18.37 -11.06 -8.75
CA ASP A 164 17.50 -11.52 -9.84
C ASP A 164 16.80 -10.37 -10.56
N LYS A 165 16.66 -10.55 -11.88
CA LYS A 165 15.88 -9.69 -12.76
C LYS A 165 14.43 -10.14 -12.76
N LEU A 166 13.55 -9.24 -12.39
CA LEU A 166 12.10 -9.45 -12.32
C LEU A 166 11.39 -8.62 -13.39
N VAL A 167 10.36 -9.21 -13.98
CA VAL A 167 9.40 -8.52 -14.83
C VAL A 167 8.08 -8.46 -14.09
N LEU A 168 7.65 -7.26 -13.73
CA LEU A 168 6.35 -7.01 -13.12
C LEU A 168 5.30 -6.91 -14.23
N THR A 169 4.33 -7.82 -14.20
CA THR A 169 3.30 -7.97 -15.23
C THR A 169 2.00 -7.23 -14.87
N LYS A 170 1.72 -7.05 -13.58
CA LYS A 170 0.53 -6.34 -13.11
C LYS A 170 0.74 -4.82 -13.10
N VAL A 171 0.66 -4.22 -14.28
CA VAL A 171 0.71 -2.77 -14.45
C VAL A 171 -0.71 -2.22 -14.64
N LEU A 172 -1.09 -1.27 -13.80
CA LEU A 172 -2.45 -0.68 -13.80
C LEU A 172 -2.52 0.60 -14.64
N LEU A 173 -1.44 1.38 -14.66
CA LEU A 173 -1.40 2.68 -15.32
C LEU A 173 0.02 2.98 -15.79
N LEU A 174 0.14 3.59 -16.97
CA LEU A 174 1.37 4.19 -17.47
C LEU A 174 1.15 5.69 -17.69
N GLY A 175 2.11 6.51 -17.31
CA GLY A 175 2.04 7.96 -17.45
C GLY A 175 3.35 8.53 -17.99
N SER A 176 3.22 9.41 -18.97
CA SER A 176 4.27 10.24 -19.55
C SER A 176 3.83 11.71 -19.48
N ALA A 177 4.72 12.64 -19.83
CA ALA A 177 4.38 14.06 -19.93
C ALA A 177 3.28 14.34 -20.96
N SER A 178 3.20 13.54 -22.04
CA SER A 178 2.26 13.73 -23.14
C SER A 178 0.98 12.91 -23.03
N GLN A 179 1.05 11.72 -22.43
CA GLN A 179 -0.05 10.74 -22.45
C GLN A 179 -0.15 9.98 -21.14
N THR A 180 -1.37 9.55 -20.81
CA THR A 180 -1.66 8.65 -19.67
C THR A 180 -2.55 7.53 -20.16
N ILE A 181 -2.09 6.30 -19.97
CA ILE A 181 -2.77 5.07 -20.38
C ILE A 181 -3.30 4.40 -19.11
N ILE A 182 -4.62 4.21 -19.03
CA ILE A 182 -5.30 3.67 -17.85
C ILE A 182 -5.79 2.24 -18.17
N GLY A 183 -5.39 1.28 -17.35
CA GLY A 183 -5.77 -0.14 -17.49
C GLY A 183 -7.20 -0.44 -17.06
N ARG A 184 -7.71 -1.59 -17.52
CA ARG A 184 -9.03 -2.14 -17.15
C ARG A 184 -8.99 -3.67 -16.99
N PRO A 185 -8.60 -4.22 -15.83
CA PRO A 185 -7.87 -3.59 -14.73
C PRO A 185 -6.35 -3.49 -14.99
N ILE A 186 -5.77 -4.38 -15.81
CA ILE A 186 -4.33 -4.46 -16.11
C ILE A 186 -4.10 -4.00 -17.57
N LEU A 187 -2.94 -3.44 -17.86
CA LEU A 187 -2.47 -3.14 -19.22
C LEU A 187 -1.67 -4.33 -19.79
N PRO A 188 -2.11 -4.95 -20.90
CA PRO A 188 -1.49 -6.18 -21.41
C PRO A 188 -0.09 -5.95 -22.00
N ASP A 189 0.13 -4.81 -22.66
CA ASP A 189 1.39 -4.52 -23.36
C ASP A 189 2.41 -3.77 -22.49
N ALA A 190 2.09 -3.59 -21.21
CA ALA A 190 2.91 -2.86 -20.26
C ALA A 190 3.74 -3.83 -19.40
N THR A 191 5.04 -3.59 -19.31
CA THR A 191 5.93 -4.36 -18.43
C THR A 191 6.90 -3.44 -17.72
N VAL A 192 7.13 -3.69 -16.43
CA VAL A 192 8.12 -2.96 -15.64
C VAL A 192 9.24 -3.92 -15.25
N HIS A 193 10.48 -3.57 -15.59
CA HIS A 193 11.66 -4.35 -15.27
C HIS A 193 12.25 -3.87 -13.96
N ALA A 194 12.56 -4.80 -13.06
CA ALA A 194 13.12 -4.52 -11.75
C ALA A 194 14.23 -5.52 -11.40
N VAL A 195 15.06 -5.17 -10.44
CA VAL A 195 16.09 -6.03 -9.87
C VAL A 195 15.89 -6.14 -8.37
N VAL A 196 16.07 -7.34 -7.81
CA VAL A 196 16.10 -7.56 -6.36
C VAL A 196 17.45 -7.09 -5.82
N GLU A 197 17.46 -6.05 -4.99
CA GLU A 197 18.70 -5.56 -4.36
C GLU A 197 19.03 -6.35 -3.09
N GLU A 198 18.05 -6.55 -2.21
CA GLU A 198 18.23 -7.21 -0.93
C GLU A 198 16.91 -7.71 -0.34
N HIS A 199 17.01 -8.70 0.54
CA HIS A 199 15.95 -9.08 1.46
C HIS A 199 16.26 -8.50 2.83
N ALA A 200 15.41 -7.58 3.30
CA ALA A 200 15.62 -6.81 4.51
C ALA A 200 14.61 -7.20 5.59
N LEU A 201 14.98 -7.00 6.85
CA LEU A 201 14.06 -7.03 7.97
C LEU A 201 13.62 -5.61 8.29
N ASP A 202 12.32 -5.42 8.44
CA ASP A 202 11.74 -4.16 8.88
C ASP A 202 12.12 -3.86 10.34
N GLU A 203 11.83 -2.62 10.76
CA GLU A 203 12.02 -2.18 12.13
C GLU A 203 11.25 -3.06 13.12
N LYS A 204 11.81 -3.21 14.33
CA LYS A 204 11.18 -4.05 15.36
C LYS A 204 9.91 -3.38 15.88
N VAL A 205 8.76 -3.98 15.58
CA VAL A 205 7.48 -3.58 16.16
C VAL A 205 7.30 -4.27 17.51
N LEU A 206 7.17 -3.50 18.58
CA LEU A 206 6.94 -4.03 19.93
C LEU A 206 5.45 -4.16 20.23
N ILE A 207 4.98 -5.40 20.36
CA ILE A 207 3.61 -5.75 20.72
C ILE A 207 3.55 -5.94 22.23
N PHE A 208 3.01 -4.96 22.94
CA PHE A 208 2.79 -5.01 24.38
C PHE A 208 1.33 -5.30 24.71
N LYS A 209 1.07 -6.46 25.33
CA LYS A 209 -0.27 -6.89 25.78
C LYS A 209 -0.34 -6.80 27.30
N LYS A 210 -1.32 -6.07 27.85
CA LYS A 210 -1.55 -5.95 29.30
C LYS A 210 -3.03 -6.01 29.65
N LYS A 211 -3.40 -6.78 30.67
CA LYS A 211 -4.75 -6.77 31.25
C LYS A 211 -4.72 -6.14 32.64
N ARG A 212 -5.62 -5.20 32.91
CA ARG A 212 -5.70 -4.48 34.19
C ARG A 212 -6.08 -5.43 35.33
N ARG A 213 -5.39 -5.35 36.47
CA ARG A 213 -5.68 -6.14 37.71
C ARG A 213 -5.65 -7.67 37.53
N LYS A 214 -5.08 -8.19 36.43
CA LYS A 214 -4.99 -9.64 36.15
C LYS A 214 -3.56 -10.16 36.13
N ASN A 215 -2.59 -9.38 36.64
CA ASN A 215 -1.14 -9.62 36.56
C ASN A 215 -0.63 -10.14 35.20
N TYR A 216 -1.37 -9.85 34.13
CA TYR A 216 -1.05 -10.31 32.78
C TYR A 216 -0.40 -9.16 32.04
N ARG A 217 0.88 -9.34 31.72
CA ARG A 217 1.69 -8.49 30.86
C ARG A 217 2.59 -9.38 29.99
N ARG A 218 2.60 -9.15 28.68
CA ARG A 218 3.46 -9.84 27.71
C ARG A 218 4.00 -8.81 26.73
N THR A 219 5.30 -8.86 26.45
CA THR A 219 5.97 -8.02 25.46
C THR A 219 6.58 -8.95 24.42
N THR A 220 6.17 -8.82 23.16
CA THR A 220 6.68 -9.60 22.03
C THR A 220 7.20 -8.64 20.97
N GLY A 221 8.29 -8.99 20.31
CA GLY A 221 8.76 -8.25 19.14
C GLY A 221 8.31 -8.93 17.85
N HIS A 222 7.94 -8.15 16.84
CA HIS A 222 7.75 -8.62 15.47
C HIS A 222 8.71 -7.87 14.54
N ARG A 223 9.25 -8.56 13.55
CA ARG A 223 9.99 -7.96 12.44
C ARG A 223 9.46 -8.59 11.16
N GLN A 224 9.03 -7.75 10.22
CA GLN A 224 8.52 -8.22 8.95
C GLN A 224 9.67 -8.36 7.96
N GLU A 225 9.70 -9.46 7.21
CA GLU A 225 10.63 -9.61 6.08
C GLU A 225 10.08 -8.88 4.85
N LEU A 226 10.94 -8.08 4.24
CA LEU A 226 10.67 -7.23 3.08
C LEU A 226 11.66 -7.54 1.96
N THR A 227 11.25 -7.30 0.73
CA THR A 227 12.13 -7.37 -0.44
C THR A 227 12.27 -5.98 -1.04
N LYS A 228 13.51 -5.52 -1.19
CA LYS A 228 13.81 -4.23 -1.80
C LYS A 228 14.05 -4.43 -3.30
N LEU A 229 13.21 -3.78 -4.09
CA LEU A 229 13.30 -3.81 -5.54
C LEU A 229 13.82 -2.48 -6.05
N ARG A 230 14.69 -2.53 -7.05
CA ARG A 230 15.14 -1.37 -7.81
C ARG A 230 14.57 -1.42 -9.22
N ILE A 231 13.86 -0.38 -9.61
CA ILE A 231 13.21 -0.30 -10.92
C ILE A 231 14.26 0.10 -11.97
N THR A 232 14.30 -0.63 -13.07
CA THR A 232 15.31 -0.47 -14.14
C THR A 232 14.74 0.12 -15.42
N ASP A 233 13.53 -0.30 -15.82
CA ASP A 233 12.92 0.17 -17.06
C ASP A 233 11.40 0.04 -17.02
N ILE A 234 10.73 0.94 -17.74
CA ILE A 234 9.28 0.94 -17.94
C ILE A 234 9.03 0.85 -19.45
N GLN A 235 8.27 -0.15 -19.88
CA GLN A 235 7.95 -0.42 -21.28
C GLN A 235 6.43 -0.34 -21.52
N GLY A 236 6.03 -0.02 -22.76
CA GLY A 236 4.62 0.10 -23.17
C GLY A 236 4.10 1.53 -23.30
N ILE A 237 4.96 2.54 -23.26
CA ILE A 237 4.59 3.95 -23.47
C ILE A 237 5.65 4.67 -24.29
N GLU A 238 5.22 5.63 -25.12
CA GLU A 238 6.13 6.48 -25.88
C GLU A 238 6.91 7.38 -24.92
N LYS A 239 8.24 7.25 -24.96
CA LYS A 239 9.16 8.02 -24.14
C LYS A 239 9.51 9.31 -24.89
N PRO A 240 9.33 10.50 -24.28
CA PRO A 240 9.80 11.72 -24.92
C PRO A 240 11.32 11.67 -25.05
N GLU A 241 11.85 12.15 -26.18
CA GLU A 241 13.30 12.17 -26.41
C GLU A 241 13.98 13.00 -25.32
N PRO A 242 15.08 12.49 -24.71
CA PRO A 242 15.83 13.25 -23.73
C PRO A 242 16.46 14.45 -24.44
N THR A 243 16.03 15.66 -24.09
CA THR A 243 16.75 16.87 -24.50
C THR A 243 18.09 16.89 -23.78
N ILE A 244 19.16 16.48 -24.47
CA ILE A 244 20.52 16.58 -23.95
C ILE A 244 20.88 18.06 -23.92
N VAL A 245 20.58 18.73 -22.81
CA VAL A 245 21.07 20.08 -22.57
C VAL A 245 22.56 19.95 -22.32
N HIS A 246 23.37 20.06 -23.38
CA HIS A 246 24.81 20.20 -23.27
C HIS A 246 25.09 21.47 -22.47
N LYS A 247 25.35 21.30 -21.17
CA LYS A 247 25.78 22.39 -20.30
C LYS A 247 27.06 22.97 -20.93
N PRO A 248 27.11 24.28 -21.27
CA PRO A 248 28.29 24.83 -21.92
C PRO A 248 29.49 24.64 -20.99
N SER A 249 30.49 23.90 -21.47
CA SER A 249 31.79 23.78 -20.81
C SER A 249 32.36 25.19 -20.71
N LYS A 250 32.56 25.68 -19.48
CA LYS A 250 33.24 26.94 -19.21
C LYS A 250 34.64 26.84 -19.82
N ALA A 251 34.87 27.61 -20.89
CA ALA A 251 36.10 27.65 -21.65
C ALA A 251 37.31 27.85 -20.73
N ALA A 252 38.28 26.95 -20.88
CA ALA A 252 39.63 27.10 -20.41
C ALA A 252 40.43 27.71 -21.56
N ASP A 253 40.59 29.03 -21.54
CA ASP A 253 41.63 29.73 -22.32
C ASP A 253 42.38 30.64 -21.33
N THR A 254 43.55 30.19 -20.90
CA THR A 254 44.60 31.05 -20.33
C THR A 254 45.79 30.88 -21.24
N GLU A 255 45.78 31.64 -22.33
CA GLU A 255 46.95 31.85 -23.17
C GLU A 255 48.03 32.56 -22.33
N GLN A 256 49.22 31.96 -22.28
CA GLN A 256 50.43 32.60 -21.78
C GLN A 256 50.95 33.55 -22.86
N PRO A 257 51.24 34.84 -22.57
CA PRO A 257 52.00 35.65 -23.51
C PRO A 257 53.49 35.26 -23.44
N GLU A 258 54.03 34.76 -24.55
CA GLU A 258 55.47 34.73 -24.81
C GLU A 258 56.02 36.17 -24.76
N ALA A 259 56.91 36.44 -23.80
CA ALA A 259 57.69 37.67 -23.78
C ALA A 259 58.88 37.51 -24.74
N GLU A 260 58.83 38.21 -25.87
CA GLU A 260 59.99 38.42 -26.74
C GLU A 260 61.09 39.19 -26.00
N LEU A 261 62.26 38.57 -25.86
CA LEU A 261 63.52 39.19 -25.45
C LEU A 261 64.08 39.97 -26.64
N VAL A 262 64.12 41.31 -26.53
CA VAL A 262 65.01 42.16 -27.30
C VAL A 262 66.36 42.21 -26.57
N GLY A 263 67.41 41.72 -27.22
CA GLY A 263 68.81 41.78 -26.79
C GLY A 263 69.74 41.43 -27.93
#